data_AF-A0A641AQK7-F1
#
_entry.id   AF-A0A641AQK7-F1
#
_cell.length_a   1.000
_cell.length_b   1.000
_cell.length_c   1.000
_cell.angle_alpha   90.00
_cell.angle_beta   90.00
_cell.angle_gamma   90.00
#
_symmetry.space_group_name_H-M   'P 1'
#
loop_
_entity.id
_entity.type
_entity.pdbx_description
1 polymer ?
#
loop_
_entity_poly.entity_id
_entity_poly.type
_entity_poly.pdbx_seq_one_letter_code
_entity_poly.pdbx_strand_id
1 'polypeptide(L)'
;MRRWLGGLVAVAVVAAGCTSTTGDDAPVPTPRTSATSDVPAISLTSLGIDWPRAGSALEVTAPPSAPEGFDDALLGRMSDVLEAWATATTTDPDVWQGDAPVDTVTATLPAKPAAALRQQTADAVSPELAVANVFGDDVTVVGEPRVTTAWKVSTQDDDSGQEYVLLELQTRAAYEVRLGDDGPTQVVGVLRVHGLSAYPGTTDDFGVSGGWQEFGAGDCALALDDDLVPDNDAADAAADLATFADIGGQPSVRMPALDTDEQVDGAYLQRCRDSTT
;
A
#
# COMPACT_ATOMS: atom_id res chain seq x y z
N MET A 1 40.08 -3.84 1.83
CA MET A 1 40.09 -3.97 3.31
C MET A 1 38.70 -3.64 3.81
N ARG A 2 38.21 -4.44 4.76
CA ARG A 2 36.83 -4.54 5.25
C ARG A 2 36.55 -3.52 6.36
N ARG A 3 35.37 -2.87 6.37
CA ARG A 3 34.63 -2.14 7.44
C ARG A 3 33.48 -1.41 6.71
N TRP A 4 32.16 -1.67 6.78
CA TRP A 4 31.20 -2.05 7.83
C TRP A 4 31.26 -1.17 9.07
N LEU A 5 30.32 -0.20 9.13
CA LEU A 5 29.76 0.58 10.24
C LEU A 5 28.74 1.54 9.58
N GLY A 6 27.42 1.48 9.74
CA GLY A 6 26.63 1.07 10.90
C GLY A 6 26.33 2.30 11.76
N GLY A 7 25.28 3.07 11.41
CA GLY A 7 24.79 4.22 12.16
C GLY A 7 23.47 3.90 12.86
N LEU A 8 23.59 3.39 14.09
CA LEU A 8 22.51 3.07 15.02
C LEU A 8 21.92 4.35 15.65
N VAL A 9 20.60 4.42 15.68
CA VAL A 9 19.80 5.33 16.51
C VAL A 9 19.93 4.91 17.98
N ALA A 10 20.07 5.90 18.85
CA ALA A 10 20.33 5.73 20.28
C ALA A 10 19.12 5.16 21.03
N VAL A 11 19.38 4.10 21.77
CA VAL A 11 18.48 3.40 22.68
C VAL A 11 18.37 4.16 24.01
N ALA A 12 17.14 4.42 24.47
CA ALA A 12 16.84 4.66 25.87
C ALA A 12 16.01 3.47 26.40
N VAL A 13 16.70 2.53 27.04
CA VAL A 13 16.08 1.44 27.82
C VAL A 13 15.69 2.00 29.18
N VAL A 14 14.40 1.96 29.52
CA VAL A 14 13.97 1.88 30.92
C VAL A 14 13.45 0.47 31.15
N ALA A 15 14.27 -0.34 31.81
CA ALA A 15 13.90 -1.65 32.30
C ALA A 15 13.14 -1.50 33.62
N ALA A 16 11.95 -2.10 33.72
CA ALA A 16 11.37 -2.48 34.99
C ALA A 16 10.44 -3.69 34.83
N GLY A 17 10.82 -4.81 35.46
CA GLY A 17 9.88 -5.77 36.05
C GLY A 17 9.45 -6.96 35.18
N CYS A 18 10.20 -8.06 35.28
CA CYS A 18 9.66 -9.40 35.02
C CYS A 18 8.70 -9.79 36.16
N THR A 19 7.47 -10.18 35.81
CA THR A 19 6.74 -11.20 36.57
C THR A 19 6.29 -12.29 35.60
N SER A 20 6.81 -13.48 35.86
CA SER A 20 6.44 -14.74 35.24
C SER A 20 4.97 -15.09 35.51
N THR A 21 4.19 -15.26 34.46
CA THR A 21 2.98 -16.08 34.45
C THR A 21 2.95 -16.90 33.16
N THR A 22 3.30 -18.17 33.29
CA THR A 22 2.80 -19.26 32.45
C THR A 22 1.27 -19.23 32.47
N GLY A 23 0.68 -18.85 31.35
CA GLY A 23 -0.74 -19.06 31.05
C GLY A 23 -0.83 -19.47 29.58
N ASP A 24 -1.17 -20.73 29.34
CA ASP A 24 -1.52 -21.29 28.04
C ASP A 24 -2.88 -20.74 27.57
N ASP A 25 -2.98 -19.42 27.40
CA ASP A 25 -4.09 -18.77 26.73
C ASP A 25 -3.47 -17.99 25.56
N ALA A 26 -3.25 -18.68 24.44
CA ALA A 26 -3.18 -17.98 23.16
C ALA A 26 -4.45 -17.13 23.04
N PRO A 27 -4.37 -15.85 22.66
CA PRO A 27 -5.56 -15.04 22.48
C PRO A 27 -6.48 -15.77 21.50
N VAL A 28 -7.65 -16.16 21.98
CA VAL A 28 -8.71 -16.67 21.12
C VAL A 28 -9.05 -15.53 20.17
N PRO A 29 -9.04 -15.73 18.84
CA PRO A 29 -9.45 -14.68 17.92
C PRO A 29 -10.85 -14.22 18.31
N THR A 30 -10.95 -12.93 18.63
CA THR A 30 -12.23 -12.30 18.97
C THR A 30 -13.15 -12.49 17.77
N PRO A 31 -14.41 -12.94 17.95
CA PRO A 31 -15.35 -13.04 16.84
C PRO A 31 -15.48 -11.65 16.20
N ARG A 32 -15.11 -11.53 14.91
CA ARG A 32 -15.35 -10.31 14.12
C ARG A 32 -16.83 -9.98 14.24
N THR A 33 -17.12 -8.80 14.77
CA THR A 33 -18.49 -8.34 15.06
C THR A 33 -19.30 -8.43 13.77
N SER A 34 -20.33 -9.27 13.75
CA SER A 34 -21.22 -9.38 12.59
C SER A 34 -21.77 -8.00 12.27
N ALA A 35 -21.49 -7.51 11.05
CA ALA A 35 -21.99 -6.24 10.55
C ALA A 35 -23.50 -6.14 10.79
N THR A 36 -23.92 -5.19 11.61
CA THR A 36 -25.34 -4.88 11.78
C THR A 36 -25.85 -4.26 10.48
N SER A 37 -27.06 -4.64 10.05
CA SER A 37 -27.71 -4.16 8.82
C SER A 37 -28.03 -2.64 8.80
N ASP A 38 -27.47 -1.86 9.73
CA ASP A 38 -27.74 -0.44 9.93
C ASP A 38 -26.64 0.47 9.35
N VAL A 39 -25.51 -0.08 8.88
CA VAL A 39 -24.48 0.71 8.18
C VAL A 39 -24.96 1.03 6.75
N PRO A 40 -25.08 2.31 6.35
CA PRO A 40 -25.48 2.69 4.99
C PRO A 40 -24.52 2.11 3.94
N ALA A 41 -25.07 1.70 2.79
CA ALA A 41 -24.25 1.26 1.67
C ALA A 41 -23.55 2.45 0.99
N ILE A 42 -22.26 2.33 0.71
CA ILE A 42 -21.46 3.24 -0.10
C ILE A 42 -21.04 2.48 -1.36
N SER A 43 -21.28 3.06 -2.54
CA SER A 43 -20.96 2.46 -3.84
C SER A 43 -20.10 3.40 -4.68
N LEU A 44 -19.42 2.86 -5.70
CA LEU A 44 -18.66 3.67 -6.65
C LEU A 44 -19.56 4.68 -7.37
N THR A 45 -20.79 4.25 -7.67
CA THR A 45 -21.79 5.12 -8.33
C THR A 45 -22.18 6.29 -7.43
N SER A 46 -22.39 6.07 -6.13
CA SER A 46 -22.72 7.16 -5.21
C SER A 46 -21.57 8.14 -4.99
N LEU A 47 -20.33 7.69 -5.18
CA LEU A 47 -19.13 8.53 -5.12
C LEU A 47 -18.84 9.24 -6.45
N GLY A 48 -19.59 8.95 -7.52
CA GLY A 48 -19.33 9.50 -8.86
C GLY A 48 -18.06 8.95 -9.52
N ILE A 49 -17.54 7.81 -9.06
CA ILE A 49 -16.36 7.17 -9.63
C ILE A 49 -16.78 6.35 -10.85
N ASP A 50 -16.46 6.88 -12.04
CA ASP A 50 -16.76 6.27 -13.34
C ASP A 50 -15.50 5.85 -14.12
N TRP A 51 -14.37 5.70 -13.42
CA TRP A 51 -13.07 5.37 -14.01
C TRP A 51 -13.10 4.03 -14.79
N PRO A 52 -12.09 3.77 -15.64
CA PRO A 52 -11.94 2.47 -16.28
C PRO A 52 -11.96 1.33 -15.25
N ARG A 53 -12.60 0.22 -15.61
CA ARG A 53 -12.44 -1.03 -14.86
C ARG A 53 -11.03 -1.55 -15.11
N ALA A 54 -10.38 -2.05 -14.08
CA ALA A 54 -9.22 -2.89 -14.27
C ALA A 54 -9.62 -4.13 -15.08
N GLY A 55 -9.00 -4.31 -16.24
CA GLY A 55 -9.00 -5.60 -16.92
C GLY A 55 -7.92 -6.51 -16.34
N SER A 56 -7.67 -7.65 -16.98
CA SER A 56 -6.55 -8.55 -16.64
C SER A 56 -5.16 -7.90 -16.78
N ALA A 57 -5.08 -6.74 -17.42
CA ALA A 57 -3.91 -5.87 -17.43
C ALA A 57 -4.39 -4.44 -17.13
N LEU A 58 -3.63 -3.73 -16.30
CA LEU A 58 -3.88 -2.32 -16.04
C LEU A 58 -3.68 -1.51 -17.33
N GLU A 59 -4.63 -0.63 -17.65
CA GLU A 59 -4.43 0.35 -18.72
C GLU A 59 -3.52 1.47 -18.18
N VAL A 60 -2.22 1.32 -18.39
CA VAL A 60 -1.21 2.31 -18.02
C VAL A 60 -0.85 3.16 -19.24
N THR A 61 -0.88 4.48 -19.09
CA THR A 61 -0.43 5.38 -20.16
C THR A 61 1.09 5.33 -20.29
N ALA A 62 1.64 5.75 -21.43
CA ALA A 62 3.10 5.78 -21.60
C ALA A 62 3.77 6.69 -20.55
N PRO A 63 4.92 6.30 -19.98
CA PRO A 63 5.67 7.15 -19.05
C PRO A 63 6.21 8.39 -19.77
N PRO A 64 6.55 9.47 -19.02
CA PRO A 64 7.27 10.61 -19.55
C PRO A 64 8.62 10.21 -20.16
N SER A 65 9.13 11.01 -21.09
CA SER A 65 10.45 10.81 -21.70
C SER A 65 11.59 10.88 -20.68
N ALA A 66 12.71 10.21 -20.99
CA ALA A 66 13.89 10.24 -20.15
C ALA A 66 14.41 11.68 -19.91
N PRO A 67 14.76 12.03 -18.67
CA PRO A 67 15.50 13.26 -18.38
C PRO A 67 16.87 13.26 -19.08
N GLU A 68 17.46 14.45 -19.22
CA GLU A 68 18.82 14.57 -19.74
C GLU A 68 19.80 13.71 -18.92
N GLY A 69 20.75 13.05 -19.60
CA GLY A 69 21.71 12.14 -18.95
C GLY A 69 21.22 10.71 -18.75
N PHE A 70 19.92 10.44 -18.97
CA PHE A 70 19.31 9.11 -18.93
C PHE A 70 18.78 8.73 -20.31
N ASP A 71 18.78 7.43 -20.63
CA ASP A 71 18.26 6.95 -21.91
C ASP A 71 16.83 6.37 -21.76
N ASP A 72 16.04 6.45 -22.83
CA ASP A 72 14.67 5.93 -22.85
C ASP A 72 14.62 4.41 -22.67
N ALA A 73 15.71 3.69 -22.98
CA ALA A 73 15.75 2.24 -22.79
C ALA A 73 15.84 1.87 -21.31
N LEU A 74 16.54 2.65 -20.50
CA LEU A 74 16.60 2.54 -19.05
C LEU A 74 15.22 2.81 -18.45
N LEU A 75 14.59 3.93 -18.81
CA LEU A 75 13.24 4.23 -18.31
C LEU A 75 12.22 3.18 -18.76
N GLY A 76 12.32 2.66 -19.99
CA GLY A 76 11.48 1.58 -20.48
C GLY A 76 11.60 0.31 -19.63
N ARG A 77 12.82 -0.09 -19.25
CA ARG A 77 13.00 -1.23 -18.32
C ARG A 77 12.40 -0.95 -16.95
N MET A 78 12.54 0.27 -16.44
CA MET A 78 11.95 0.64 -15.15
C MET A 78 10.42 0.66 -15.22
N SER A 79 9.83 1.19 -16.31
CA SER A 79 8.38 1.21 -16.49
C SER A 79 7.80 -0.20 -16.60
N ASP A 80 8.46 -1.11 -17.34
CA ASP A 80 8.01 -2.51 -17.46
C ASP A 80 7.93 -3.19 -16.09
N VAL A 81 8.92 -2.96 -15.22
CA VAL A 81 8.94 -3.51 -13.85
C VAL A 81 7.85 -2.87 -12.99
N LEU A 82 7.66 -1.55 -13.09
CA LEU A 82 6.63 -0.83 -12.32
C LEU A 82 5.21 -1.22 -12.75
N GLU A 83 4.96 -1.42 -14.03
CA GLU A 83 3.66 -1.88 -14.54
C GLU A 83 3.34 -3.30 -14.09
N ALA A 84 4.32 -4.21 -14.13
CA ALA A 84 4.16 -5.56 -13.61
C ALA A 84 3.87 -5.55 -12.10
N TRP A 85 4.63 -4.76 -11.34
CA TRP A 85 4.42 -4.61 -9.89
C TRP A 85 3.03 -4.04 -9.59
N ALA A 86 2.66 -2.93 -10.25
CA ALA A 86 1.37 -2.28 -10.06
C ALA A 86 0.20 -3.20 -10.42
N THR A 87 0.33 -4.00 -11.49
CA THR A 87 -0.70 -4.96 -11.89
C THR A 87 -0.91 -6.03 -10.83
N ALA A 88 0.19 -6.60 -10.31
CA ALA A 88 0.14 -7.61 -9.25
C ALA A 88 -0.54 -7.06 -7.99
N THR A 89 -0.16 -5.87 -7.52
CA THR A 89 -0.68 -5.31 -6.27
C THR A 89 -2.12 -4.80 -6.40
N THR A 90 -2.55 -4.44 -7.61
CA THR A 90 -3.83 -3.75 -7.85
C THR A 90 -4.91 -4.63 -8.44
N THR A 91 -4.59 -5.77 -9.06
CA THR A 91 -5.58 -6.56 -9.84
C THR A 91 -5.52 -8.06 -9.60
N ASP A 92 -4.49 -8.57 -8.93
CA ASP A 92 -4.28 -10.01 -8.76
C ASP A 92 -5.01 -10.53 -7.50
N PRO A 93 -6.05 -11.38 -7.65
CA PRO A 93 -6.76 -11.95 -6.50
C PRO A 93 -5.86 -12.84 -5.64
N ASP A 94 -4.84 -13.48 -6.23
CA ASP A 94 -3.88 -14.32 -5.49
C ASP A 94 -2.95 -13.46 -4.60
N VAL A 95 -2.91 -12.14 -4.83
CA VAL A 95 -2.25 -11.17 -3.97
C VAL A 95 -3.22 -10.62 -2.91
N TRP A 96 -4.46 -10.30 -3.31
CA TRP A 96 -5.45 -9.70 -2.40
C TRP A 96 -5.89 -10.60 -1.26
N GLN A 97 -5.98 -11.91 -1.53
CA GLN A 97 -6.56 -12.93 -0.64
C GLN A 97 -5.61 -14.11 -0.44
N GLY A 98 -4.34 -13.98 -0.85
CA GLY A 98 -3.35 -15.05 -0.72
C GLY A 98 -2.64 -15.03 0.62
N ASP A 99 -2.19 -16.20 1.08
CA ASP A 99 -1.47 -16.36 2.36
C ASP A 99 -0.03 -15.78 2.35
N ALA A 100 0.46 -15.30 1.21
CA ALA A 100 1.85 -14.86 1.04
C ALA A 100 2.01 -13.72 0.00
N PRO A 101 1.33 -12.58 0.20
CA PRO A 101 1.28 -11.49 -0.78
C PRO A 101 2.67 -10.94 -1.14
N VAL A 102 3.58 -10.87 -0.16
CA VAL A 102 4.97 -10.43 -0.38
C VAL A 102 5.69 -11.36 -1.35
N ASP A 103 5.52 -12.68 -1.22
CA ASP A 103 6.18 -13.64 -2.11
C ASP A 103 5.56 -13.63 -3.51
N THR A 104 4.24 -13.53 -3.61
CA THR A 104 3.53 -13.42 -4.89
C THR A 104 3.97 -12.18 -5.66
N VAL A 105 3.99 -11.00 -5.02
CA VAL A 105 4.41 -9.76 -5.67
C VAL A 105 5.88 -9.80 -6.05
N THR A 106 6.76 -10.23 -5.15
CA THR A 106 8.20 -10.26 -5.42
C THR A 106 8.60 -11.29 -6.47
N ALA A 107 7.77 -12.30 -6.76
CA ALA A 107 7.96 -13.21 -7.88
C ALA A 107 7.76 -12.54 -9.25
N THR A 108 7.05 -11.41 -9.31
CA THR A 108 6.86 -10.62 -10.54
C THR A 108 8.01 -9.64 -10.80
N LEU A 109 8.87 -9.41 -9.80
CA LEU A 109 9.95 -8.44 -9.85
C LEU A 109 11.30 -9.07 -10.25
N PRO A 110 12.21 -8.30 -10.86
CA PRO A 110 13.60 -8.74 -11.01
C PRO A 110 14.23 -9.00 -9.63
N ALA A 111 15.21 -9.90 -9.59
CA ALA A 111 15.75 -10.44 -8.34
C ALA A 111 16.25 -9.38 -7.33
N LYS A 112 16.83 -8.28 -7.82
CA LYS A 112 17.35 -7.21 -6.95
C LYS A 112 16.24 -6.31 -6.38
N PRO A 113 15.33 -5.73 -7.19
CA PRO A 113 14.12 -5.10 -6.67
C PRO A 113 13.33 -6.00 -5.72
N ALA A 114 13.16 -7.28 -6.06
CA ALA A 114 12.50 -8.26 -5.19
C ALA A 114 13.17 -8.39 -3.81
N ALA A 115 14.50 -8.44 -3.77
CA ALA A 115 15.26 -8.53 -2.52
C ALA A 115 15.19 -7.22 -1.72
N ALA A 116 15.29 -6.07 -2.39
CA ALA A 116 15.18 -4.76 -1.75
C ALA A 116 13.78 -4.55 -1.15
N LEU A 117 12.73 -4.92 -1.88
CA LEU A 117 11.35 -4.83 -1.39
C LEU A 117 11.13 -5.71 -0.15
N ARG A 118 11.57 -6.98 -0.18
CA ARG A 118 11.51 -7.86 1.00
C ARG A 118 12.22 -7.27 2.22
N GLN A 119 13.36 -6.62 2.00
CA GLN A 119 14.09 -5.98 3.09
C GLN A 119 13.33 -4.77 3.64
N GLN A 120 12.74 -3.93 2.78
CA GLN A 120 11.97 -2.76 3.22
C GLN A 120 10.73 -3.16 4.02
N THR A 121 10.05 -4.24 3.63
CA THR A 121 8.76 -4.59 4.25
C THR A 121 8.93 -5.40 5.54
N ALA A 122 10.06 -6.07 5.74
CA ALA A 122 10.38 -6.75 6.99
C ALA A 122 10.40 -5.81 8.22
N ASP A 123 10.66 -4.53 8.01
CA ASP A 123 10.72 -3.51 9.07
C ASP A 123 9.42 -2.66 9.14
N ALA A 124 8.43 -2.93 8.29
CA ALA A 124 7.16 -2.20 8.27
C ALA A 124 6.23 -2.65 9.40
N VAL A 125 5.34 -1.75 9.83
CA VAL A 125 4.29 -2.06 10.81
C VAL A 125 3.30 -3.07 10.26
N SER A 126 2.95 -2.92 8.98
CA SER A 126 2.00 -3.74 8.23
C SER A 126 2.74 -4.27 6.97
N PRO A 127 3.56 -5.34 7.10
CA PRO A 127 4.44 -5.81 6.03
C PRO A 127 3.74 -6.22 4.74
N GLU A 128 2.55 -6.78 4.83
CA GLU A 128 1.78 -7.25 3.69
C GLU A 128 1.15 -6.07 2.95
N LEU A 129 0.52 -5.14 3.67
CA LEU A 129 -0.02 -3.90 3.10
C LEU A 129 1.07 -2.97 2.56
N ALA A 130 2.28 -3.01 3.12
CA ALA A 130 3.42 -2.29 2.56
C ALA A 130 3.75 -2.73 1.13
N VAL A 131 3.43 -3.98 0.76
CA VAL A 131 3.66 -4.51 -0.59
C VAL A 131 2.41 -4.48 -1.46
N ALA A 132 1.24 -4.78 -0.92
CA ALA A 132 0.05 -5.10 -1.70
C ALA A 132 -1.26 -4.59 -1.08
N ASN A 133 -2.35 -4.64 -1.85
CA ASN A 133 -3.69 -4.37 -1.32
C ASN A 133 -4.24 -5.70 -0.80
N VAL A 134 -4.12 -5.94 0.50
CA VAL A 134 -4.54 -7.20 1.16
C VAL A 134 -5.87 -6.95 1.86
N PHE A 135 -6.88 -7.78 1.61
CA PHE A 135 -8.19 -7.64 2.22
C PHE A 135 -8.39 -8.70 3.30
N GLY A 136 -9.13 -8.35 4.36
CA GLY A 136 -9.42 -9.29 5.44
C GLY A 136 -10.23 -10.50 4.96
N ASP A 137 -10.11 -11.66 5.62
CA ASP A 137 -10.73 -12.91 5.12
C ASP A 137 -12.26 -12.85 4.97
N ASP A 138 -12.92 -11.97 5.73
CA ASP A 138 -14.37 -11.74 5.68
C ASP A 138 -14.76 -10.63 4.71
N VAL A 139 -13.80 -10.05 3.99
CA VAL A 139 -14.01 -9.01 2.98
C VAL A 139 -14.01 -9.63 1.59
N THR A 140 -15.16 -9.54 0.93
CA THR A 140 -15.31 -9.97 -0.46
C THR A 140 -15.21 -8.76 -1.39
N VAL A 141 -14.22 -8.75 -2.29
CA VAL A 141 -14.15 -7.78 -3.39
C VAL A 141 -15.21 -8.11 -4.43
N VAL A 142 -16.02 -7.11 -4.79
CA VAL A 142 -17.15 -7.22 -5.70
C VAL A 142 -16.75 -6.75 -7.09
N GLY A 143 -16.57 -7.70 -8.01
CA GLY A 143 -16.25 -7.41 -9.40
C GLY A 143 -14.83 -6.85 -9.60
N GLU A 144 -14.64 -6.09 -10.68
CA GLU A 144 -13.36 -5.47 -11.01
C GLU A 144 -13.24 -4.08 -10.37
N PRO A 145 -12.07 -3.73 -9.79
CA PRO A 145 -11.85 -2.39 -9.26
C PRO A 145 -11.86 -1.34 -10.37
N ARG A 146 -12.14 -0.10 -9.98
CA ARG A 146 -12.00 1.08 -10.83
C ARG A 146 -10.62 1.66 -10.64
N VAL A 147 -9.86 1.82 -11.72
CA VAL A 147 -8.44 2.19 -11.60
C VAL A 147 -8.10 3.34 -12.53
N THR A 148 -7.32 4.29 -12.00
CA THR A 148 -6.56 5.26 -12.79
C THR A 148 -5.09 5.21 -12.41
N THR A 149 -4.22 5.67 -13.33
CA THR A 149 -2.78 5.68 -13.11
C THR A 149 -2.17 7.04 -13.40
N ALA A 150 -1.08 7.38 -12.70
CA ALA A 150 -0.30 8.58 -12.96
C ALA A 150 1.20 8.31 -12.83
N TRP A 151 1.98 8.91 -13.74
CA TRP A 151 3.44 8.82 -13.72
C TRP A 151 4.08 10.06 -13.11
N LYS A 152 5.26 9.88 -12.52
CA LYS A 152 6.17 10.96 -12.17
C LYS A 152 7.61 10.52 -12.46
N VAL A 153 8.37 11.42 -13.09
CA VAL A 153 9.79 11.26 -13.34
C VAL A 153 10.52 12.44 -12.71
N SER A 154 11.59 12.17 -11.99
CA SER A 154 12.44 13.19 -11.39
C SER A 154 13.90 12.76 -11.40
N THR A 155 14.82 13.72 -11.41
CA THR A 155 16.23 13.46 -11.09
C THR A 155 16.55 14.01 -9.71
N GLN A 156 17.42 13.32 -9.00
CA GLN A 156 17.84 13.64 -7.64
C GLN A 156 19.32 13.31 -7.49
N ASP A 157 19.99 13.98 -6.56
CA ASP A 157 21.37 13.68 -6.19
C ASP A 157 21.39 12.78 -4.96
N ASP A 158 22.28 11.79 -4.93
CA ASP A 158 22.59 11.05 -3.71
C ASP A 158 23.53 11.85 -2.77
N ASP A 159 23.86 11.27 -1.62
CA ASP A 159 24.76 11.90 -0.63
C ASP A 159 26.18 12.20 -1.15
N SER A 160 26.58 11.56 -2.26
CA SER A 160 27.85 11.80 -2.93
C SER A 160 27.79 12.84 -4.05
N GLY A 161 26.59 13.38 -4.32
CA GLY A 161 26.33 14.31 -5.42
C GLY A 161 26.24 13.62 -6.78
N GLN A 162 26.00 12.31 -6.80
CA GLN A 162 25.77 11.57 -8.04
C GLN A 162 24.28 11.56 -8.36
N GLU A 163 23.94 12.05 -9.55
CA GLU A 163 22.56 12.11 -10.02
C GLU A 163 22.00 10.72 -10.36
N TYR A 164 20.77 10.46 -9.93
CA TYR A 164 19.96 9.30 -10.28
C TYR A 164 18.57 9.72 -10.74
N VAL A 165 17.93 8.91 -11.58
CA VAL A 165 16.52 9.09 -11.98
C VAL A 165 15.64 8.29 -11.03
N LEU A 166 14.52 8.87 -10.61
CA LEU A 166 13.41 8.22 -9.92
C LEU A 166 12.18 8.24 -10.83
N LEU A 167 11.70 7.06 -11.21
CA LEU A 167 10.45 6.84 -11.93
C LEU A 167 9.42 6.27 -10.95
N GLU A 168 8.26 6.91 -10.87
CA GLU A 168 7.15 6.52 -9.99
C GLU A 168 5.88 6.27 -10.81
N LEU A 169 5.22 5.15 -10.55
CA LEU A 169 3.88 4.82 -11.02
C LEU A 169 2.91 4.81 -9.83
N GLN A 170 1.93 5.70 -9.86
CA GLN A 170 0.82 5.68 -8.91
C GLN A 170 -0.39 4.97 -9.51
N THR A 171 -0.93 4.00 -8.78
CA THR A 171 -2.27 3.43 -9.01
C THR A 171 -3.26 4.02 -8.02
N ARG A 172 -4.44 4.44 -8.50
CA ARG A 172 -5.59 4.77 -7.64
C ARG A 172 -6.69 3.76 -7.91
N ALA A 173 -6.94 2.88 -6.96
CA ALA A 173 -7.84 1.76 -7.12
C ALA A 173 -9.02 1.87 -6.15
N ALA A 174 -10.24 1.83 -6.68
CA ALA A 174 -11.47 1.85 -5.91
C ALA A 174 -12.14 0.47 -6.01
N TYR A 175 -12.30 -0.19 -4.87
CA TYR A 175 -12.87 -1.53 -4.75
C TYR A 175 -14.26 -1.43 -4.14
N GLU A 176 -15.29 -1.97 -4.79
CA GLU A 176 -16.52 -2.29 -4.06
C GLU A 176 -16.27 -3.57 -3.28
N VAL A 177 -16.67 -3.59 -2.02
CA VAL A 177 -16.43 -4.71 -1.12
C VAL A 177 -17.66 -4.98 -0.26
N ARG A 178 -17.73 -6.17 0.34
CA ARG A 178 -18.73 -6.55 1.34
C ARG A 178 -18.07 -7.24 2.50
N LEU A 179 -18.52 -6.91 3.71
CA LEU A 179 -18.14 -7.61 4.93
C LEU A 179 -19.13 -8.76 5.19
N GLY A 180 -18.67 -10.01 5.05
CA GLY A 180 -19.51 -11.20 5.03
C GLY A 180 -20.40 -11.31 3.79
N ASP A 181 -21.18 -12.40 3.72
CA ASP A 181 -21.99 -12.74 2.54
C ASP A 181 -23.14 -11.74 2.26
N ASP A 182 -23.73 -11.19 3.33
CA ASP A 182 -24.92 -10.34 3.28
C ASP A 182 -24.67 -8.88 3.74
N GLY A 183 -23.40 -8.49 3.93
CA GLY A 183 -23.04 -7.14 4.33
C GLY A 183 -23.43 -6.08 3.30
N PRO A 184 -23.65 -4.82 3.71
CA PRO A 184 -23.86 -3.73 2.77
C PRO A 184 -22.64 -3.57 1.87
N THR A 185 -22.86 -3.18 0.61
CA THR A 185 -21.75 -2.76 -0.26
C THR A 185 -21.08 -1.54 0.35
N GLN A 186 -19.76 -1.60 0.47
CA GLN A 186 -18.88 -0.51 0.86
C GLN A 186 -17.84 -0.27 -0.24
N VAL A 187 -17.05 0.80 -0.10
CA VAL A 187 -15.92 1.07 -1.00
C VAL A 187 -14.65 1.23 -0.18
N VAL A 188 -13.58 0.58 -0.62
CA VAL A 188 -12.22 0.85 -0.16
C VAL A 188 -11.45 1.48 -1.31
N GLY A 189 -10.87 2.66 -1.07
CA GLY A 189 -9.96 3.32 -2.00
C GLY A 189 -8.51 3.07 -1.59
N VAL A 190 -7.62 2.83 -2.55
CA VAL A 190 -6.17 2.73 -2.29
C VAL A 190 -5.39 3.54 -3.31
N LEU A 191 -4.56 4.47 -2.81
CA LEU A 191 -3.48 5.11 -3.53
C LEU A 191 -2.20 4.32 -3.26
N ARG A 192 -1.54 3.83 -4.30
CA ARG A 192 -0.25 3.15 -4.15
C ARG A 192 0.75 3.70 -5.14
N VAL A 193 1.93 4.07 -4.66
CA VAL A 193 3.06 4.54 -5.46
C VAL A 193 4.12 3.46 -5.45
N HIS A 194 4.50 3.02 -6.64
CA HIS A 194 5.64 2.14 -6.87
C HIS A 194 6.75 2.98 -7.49
N GLY A 195 7.95 2.93 -6.92
CA GLY A 195 9.08 3.73 -7.38
C GLY A 195 10.32 2.89 -7.62
N LEU A 196 11.00 3.19 -8.73
CA LEU A 196 12.33 2.66 -9.02
C LEU A 196 13.31 3.81 -9.21
N SER A 197 14.52 3.65 -8.67
CA SER A 197 15.62 4.58 -8.89
C SER A 197 16.79 3.92 -9.61
N ALA A 198 17.49 4.67 -10.45
CA ALA A 198 18.62 4.17 -11.22
C ALA A 198 19.66 5.25 -11.53
N TYR A 199 20.93 4.87 -11.53
CA TYR A 199 22.00 5.71 -12.07
C TYR A 199 22.13 5.52 -13.59
N PRO A 200 22.78 6.46 -14.31
CA PRO A 200 23.06 6.29 -15.74
C PRO A 200 23.78 4.97 -16.04
N GLY A 201 23.31 4.24 -17.05
CA GLY A 201 23.89 2.96 -17.47
C GLY A 201 23.51 1.74 -16.62
N THR A 202 22.62 1.89 -15.63
CA THR A 202 22.08 0.75 -14.86
C THR A 202 21.31 -0.20 -15.77
N THR A 203 21.54 -1.52 -15.65
CA THR A 203 20.73 -2.51 -16.39
C THR A 203 19.55 -2.96 -15.55
N ASP A 204 19.81 -3.58 -14.39
CA ASP A 204 18.83 -4.32 -13.59
C ASP A 204 18.99 -4.09 -12.07
N ASP A 205 19.80 -3.11 -11.68
CA ASP A 205 20.14 -2.79 -10.28
C ASP A 205 19.38 -1.56 -9.79
N PHE A 206 18.06 -1.64 -9.83
CA PHE A 206 17.22 -0.52 -9.44
C PHE A 206 17.07 -0.45 -7.92
N GLY A 207 17.18 0.76 -7.38
CA GLY A 207 16.66 1.05 -6.04
C GLY A 207 15.13 0.98 -6.05
N VAL A 208 14.55 0.66 -4.90
CA VAL A 208 13.09 0.55 -4.73
C VAL A 208 12.63 1.62 -3.75
N SER A 209 11.52 2.26 -4.07
CA SER A 209 10.77 3.11 -3.16
C SER A 209 9.28 2.85 -3.35
N GLY A 210 8.48 3.26 -2.39
CA GLY A 210 7.04 3.18 -2.52
C GLY A 210 6.34 3.86 -1.36
N GLY A 211 5.03 3.88 -1.46
CA GLY A 211 4.15 4.40 -0.42
C GLY A 211 2.71 4.04 -0.77
N TRP A 212 1.86 3.99 0.24
CA TRP A 212 0.45 3.72 0.05
C TRP A 212 -0.37 4.52 1.06
N GLN A 213 -1.64 4.71 0.73
CA GLN A 213 -2.65 5.31 1.58
C GLN A 213 -4.02 4.78 1.14
N GLU A 214 -4.87 4.53 2.11
CA GLU A 214 -6.18 3.93 2.02
C GLU A 214 -7.27 4.94 2.41
N PHE A 215 -8.49 4.65 1.99
CA PHE A 215 -9.65 5.52 2.15
C PHE A 215 -10.90 4.66 2.35
N GLY A 216 -11.73 5.00 3.34
CA GLY A 216 -12.90 4.19 3.69
C GLY A 216 -12.55 2.81 4.26
N ALA A 217 -11.32 2.65 4.77
CA ALA A 217 -10.85 1.44 5.40
C ALA A 217 -10.70 1.65 6.92
N GLY A 218 -10.88 0.57 7.68
CA GLY A 218 -10.76 0.54 9.12
C GLY A 218 -9.31 0.60 9.56
N ASP A 219 -8.82 1.81 9.73
CA ASP A 219 -7.72 2.29 10.56
C ASP A 219 -7.04 1.27 11.50
N CYS A 220 -7.77 0.72 12.48
CA CYS A 220 -7.17 -0.22 13.43
C CYS A 220 -6.99 -1.65 12.90
N ALA A 221 -7.80 -2.09 11.93
CA ALA A 221 -7.61 -3.39 11.28
C ALA A 221 -6.31 -3.38 10.45
N LEU A 222 -6.09 -2.30 9.69
CA LEU A 222 -4.85 -2.07 8.93
C LEU A 222 -3.60 -2.11 9.81
N ALA A 223 -3.68 -1.47 10.99
CA ALA A 223 -2.54 -1.33 11.88
C ALA A 223 -2.28 -2.60 12.72
N LEU A 224 -3.32 -3.37 13.09
CA LEU A 224 -3.19 -4.52 13.96
C LEU A 224 -3.15 -5.86 13.23
N ASP A 225 -3.93 -5.97 12.17
CA ASP A 225 -4.23 -7.21 11.47
C ASP A 225 -3.66 -7.23 10.03
N ASP A 226 -3.07 -6.12 9.56
CA ASP A 226 -2.41 -5.99 8.24
C ASP A 226 -3.39 -6.24 7.09
N ASP A 227 -4.65 -5.84 7.26
CA ASP A 227 -5.72 -6.06 6.27
C ASP A 227 -6.59 -4.82 5.99
N LEU A 228 -7.09 -4.73 4.76
CA LEU A 228 -8.08 -3.76 4.33
C LEU A 228 -9.47 -4.30 4.68
N VAL A 229 -10.09 -3.68 5.68
CA VAL A 229 -11.49 -3.90 6.05
C VAL A 229 -12.24 -2.59 5.87
N PRO A 230 -13.50 -2.56 5.39
CA PRO A 230 -14.28 -1.33 5.34
C PRO A 230 -14.42 -0.69 6.71
N ASP A 231 -14.34 0.64 6.75
CA ASP A 231 -14.62 1.38 7.96
C ASP A 231 -16.10 1.17 8.39
N ASN A 232 -16.31 1.09 9.71
CA ASN A 232 -17.63 0.96 10.30
C ASN A 232 -18.31 2.33 10.55
N ASP A 233 -17.56 3.44 10.52
CA ASP A 233 -18.14 4.80 10.50
C ASP A 233 -18.38 5.25 9.05
N ALA A 234 -19.64 5.16 8.61
CA ALA A 234 -20.02 5.52 7.25
C ALA A 234 -19.87 7.01 6.93
N ALA A 235 -19.87 7.90 7.93
CA ALA A 235 -19.73 9.34 7.70
C ALA A 235 -18.26 9.69 7.44
N ASP A 236 -17.36 9.14 8.26
CA ASP A 236 -15.92 9.32 8.11
C ASP A 236 -15.45 8.65 6.82
N ALA A 237 -15.86 7.40 6.57
CA ALA A 237 -15.59 6.70 5.30
C ALA A 237 -16.01 7.51 4.07
N ALA A 238 -17.20 8.13 4.09
CA ALA A 238 -17.69 8.93 2.97
C ALA A 238 -16.87 10.20 2.75
N ALA A 239 -16.36 10.83 3.80
CA ALA A 239 -15.51 12.01 3.70
C ALA A 239 -14.14 11.66 3.08
N ASP A 240 -13.53 10.56 3.53
CA ASP A 240 -12.26 10.07 3.01
C ASP A 240 -12.36 9.67 1.54
N LEU A 241 -13.42 8.93 1.21
CA LEU A 241 -13.68 8.49 -0.17
C LEU A 241 -13.96 9.67 -1.11
N ALA A 242 -14.49 10.79 -0.62
CA ALA A 242 -14.64 12.01 -1.42
C ALA A 242 -13.28 12.63 -1.77
N THR A 243 -12.36 12.67 -0.80
CA THR A 243 -10.96 13.10 -1.04
C THR A 243 -10.27 12.18 -2.05
N PHE A 244 -10.42 10.87 -1.88
CA PHE A 244 -9.90 9.88 -2.81
C PHE A 244 -10.45 10.05 -4.23
N ALA A 245 -11.76 10.25 -4.38
CA ALA A 245 -12.39 10.44 -5.67
C ALA A 245 -11.87 11.70 -6.40
N ASP A 246 -11.61 12.79 -5.68
CA ASP A 246 -10.97 13.99 -6.25
C ASP A 246 -9.57 13.67 -6.78
N ILE A 247 -8.74 13.01 -5.96
CA ILE A 247 -7.36 12.68 -6.31
C ILE A 247 -7.28 11.74 -7.52
N GLY A 248 -8.13 10.71 -7.54
CA GLY A 248 -8.13 9.73 -8.61
C GLY A 248 -8.46 10.31 -9.99
N GLY A 249 -9.12 11.48 -10.05
CA GLY A 249 -9.35 12.24 -11.28
C GLY A 249 -8.18 13.12 -11.73
N GLN A 250 -7.13 13.33 -10.92
CA GLN A 250 -6.04 14.25 -11.24
C GLN A 250 -4.96 13.60 -12.13
N PRO A 251 -4.32 14.33 -13.07
CA PRO A 251 -3.38 13.73 -14.03
C PRO A 251 -1.98 13.41 -13.45
N SER A 252 -1.65 13.90 -12.27
CA SER A 252 -0.30 13.80 -11.67
C SER A 252 -0.30 12.94 -10.40
N VAL A 253 0.84 12.31 -10.09
CA VAL A 253 1.05 11.62 -8.80
C VAL A 253 0.76 12.57 -7.63
N ARG A 254 -0.11 12.14 -6.72
CA ARG A 254 -0.52 12.91 -5.52
C ARG A 254 -0.73 11.96 -4.34
N MET A 255 -0.04 12.22 -3.24
CA MET A 255 -0.32 11.63 -1.94
C MET A 255 -0.78 12.78 -1.02
N PRO A 256 -2.00 12.74 -0.48
CA PRO A 256 -2.42 13.64 0.59
C PRO A 256 -1.42 13.61 1.74
N ALA A 257 -1.29 14.73 2.43
CA ALA A 257 -0.61 14.72 3.71
C ALA A 257 -1.56 14.09 4.73
N LEU A 258 -1.06 13.13 5.49
CA LEU A 258 -1.72 12.62 6.68
C LEU A 258 -1.46 13.57 7.85
N ASP A 259 -2.51 13.83 8.63
CA ASP A 259 -2.34 14.49 9.91
C ASP A 259 -1.54 13.58 10.87
N THR A 260 -0.97 14.16 11.94
CA THR A 260 -0.01 13.41 12.78
C THR A 260 -0.65 12.24 13.52
N ASP A 261 -1.95 12.33 13.80
CA ASP A 261 -2.76 11.31 14.46
C ASP A 261 -3.25 10.20 13.51
N GLU A 262 -3.14 10.40 12.20
CA GLU A 262 -3.47 9.40 11.16
C GLU A 262 -2.23 8.61 10.71
N GLN A 263 -1.04 9.00 11.16
CA GLN A 263 0.18 8.25 10.85
C GLN A 263 0.21 6.94 11.65
N VAL A 264 0.34 5.82 10.93
CA VAL A 264 0.50 4.49 11.52
C VAL A 264 1.88 4.37 12.18
N ASP A 265 1.96 4.84 13.42
CA ASP A 265 3.16 4.82 14.26
C ASP A 265 2.95 4.01 15.56
N GLY A 266 3.99 3.92 16.39
CA GLY A 266 3.90 3.18 17.66
C GLY A 266 2.83 3.71 18.63
N ALA A 267 2.51 5.00 18.58
CA ALA A 267 1.46 5.59 19.40
C ALA A 267 0.07 5.29 18.84
N TYR A 268 -0.08 5.27 17.52
CA TYR A 268 -1.29 4.84 16.82
C TYR A 268 -1.63 3.39 17.14
N LEU A 269 -0.65 2.48 17.02
CA LEU A 269 -0.80 1.07 17.39
C LEU A 269 -1.26 0.90 18.84
N GLN A 270 -0.71 1.71 19.76
CA GLN A 270 -1.12 1.65 21.15
C GLN A 270 -2.57 2.10 21.34
N ARG A 271 -3.02 3.15 20.64
CA ARG A 271 -4.44 3.59 20.69
C ARG A 271 -5.38 2.49 20.20
N CYS A 272 -5.04 1.82 19.10
CA CYS A 272 -5.85 0.71 18.58
C CYS A 272 -5.89 -0.50 19.54
N ARG A 273 -4.79 -0.78 20.25
CA ARG A 273 -4.78 -1.82 21.30
C ARG A 273 -5.59 -1.42 22.53
N ASP A 274 -5.56 -0.15 22.92
CA ASP A 274 -6.26 0.33 24.11
C ASP A 274 -7.77 0.51 23.85
N SER A 275 -8.19 0.74 22.61
CA SER A 275 -9.61 0.83 22.22
C SER A 275 -10.30 -0.53 22.07
N THR A 276 -9.53 -1.63 22.08
CA THR A 276 -10.04 -3.01 21.97
C THR A 276 -10.19 -3.72 23.33
N THR A 277 -9.80 -3.09 24.45
CA THR A 277 -9.95 -3.59 25.83
C THR A 277 -11.09 -2.91 26.61
#